data_AF-A0A7S1EEZ9-F1
#
_entry.id   AF-A0A7S1EEZ9-F1
#
_cell.length_a   1.000
_cell.length_b   1.000
_cell.length_c   1.000
_cell.angle_alpha   90.00
_cell.angle_beta   90.00
_cell.angle_gamma   90.00
#
_symmetry.space_group_name_H-M   'P 1'
#
loop_
_entity.id
_entity.type
_entity.pdbx_description
1 polymer ?
#
loop_
_entity_poly.entity_id
_entity_poly.type
_entity_poly.pdbx_seq_one_letter_code
_entity_poly.pdbx_strand_id
1 'polypeptide(L)'
;AAPEPVGGLRLDNDFLNRGGFQSFALNGRESLSVDSGVTLAPRLQLWQPNAASRNAPSGSRTADLFSAGLQTLSLPKPVNLSLSSSGFSASDPQGRLSIAAGAVIDLDPTATLSLTALNQLRLDGRIVAPGGKVSLGLTGNGNVLQPRLLWIGGSAGIDVAGLRQLQPSSDGLLTGRVLAGGGISLSTFSGTVPAGRTSLVVQQ
;
A
#
# COMPACT_ATOMS: atom_id res chain seq x y z
N ALA A 1 28.38 -7.41 -2.26
CA ALA A 1 27.47 -6.59 -3.10
C ALA A 1 26.83 -7.54 -4.10
N ALA A 2 25.53 -7.79 -3.99
CA ALA A 2 24.82 -8.58 -4.99
C ALA A 2 24.68 -7.75 -6.29
N PRO A 3 24.75 -8.38 -7.47
CA PRO A 3 24.60 -7.65 -8.74
C PRO A 3 23.20 -7.01 -8.81
N GLU A 4 23.17 -5.70 -9.08
CA GLU A 4 21.95 -4.96 -9.40
C GLU A 4 21.26 -5.63 -10.60
N PRO A 5 20.00 -6.07 -10.49
CA PRO A 5 19.29 -6.63 -11.63
C PRO A 5 19.10 -5.55 -12.69
N VAL A 6 19.69 -5.77 -13.87
CA VAL A 6 19.51 -4.93 -15.06
C VAL A 6 18.02 -4.91 -15.44
N GLY A 7 17.35 -3.78 -15.13
CA GLY A 7 15.91 -3.58 -15.38
C GLY A 7 15.04 -3.36 -14.13
N GLY A 8 15.61 -3.31 -12.93
CA GLY A 8 14.88 -3.00 -11.69
C GLY A 8 14.65 -1.50 -11.49
N LEU A 9 13.42 -1.11 -11.10
CA LEU A 9 13.13 0.24 -10.60
C LEU A 9 13.13 0.21 -9.07
N ARG A 10 14.14 0.83 -8.46
CA ARG A 10 14.18 1.05 -7.01
C ARG A 10 13.50 2.38 -6.70
N LEU A 11 12.37 2.32 -6.00
CA LEU A 11 11.68 3.51 -5.49
C LEU A 11 12.18 3.79 -4.07
N ASP A 12 12.75 4.97 -3.86
CA ASP A 12 13.06 5.44 -2.51
C ASP A 12 11.77 5.64 -1.70
N ASN A 13 11.88 5.53 -0.38
CA ASN A 13 10.73 5.67 0.51
C ASN A 13 9.98 7.00 0.32
N ASP A 14 10.73 8.06 0.03
CA ASP A 14 10.17 9.38 -0.19
C ASP A 14 9.32 9.48 -1.46
N PHE A 15 9.44 8.56 -2.42
CA PHE A 15 8.70 8.63 -3.67
C PHE A 15 7.17 8.63 -3.42
N LEU A 16 6.72 7.81 -2.48
CA LEU A 16 5.30 7.71 -2.10
C LEU A 16 4.84 8.85 -1.17
N ASN A 17 5.79 9.65 -0.68
CA ASN A 17 5.54 10.85 0.12
C ASN A 17 5.67 12.14 -0.69
N ARG A 18 6.05 12.06 -1.97
CA ARG A 18 6.19 13.22 -2.85
C ARG A 18 4.90 13.41 -3.65
N GLY A 19 4.08 14.36 -3.19
CA GLY A 19 2.94 14.88 -3.95
C GLY A 19 1.57 14.58 -3.36
N GLY A 20 0.56 15.33 -3.81
CA GLY A 20 -0.83 15.23 -3.34
C GLY A 20 -1.63 14.09 -3.98
N PHE A 21 -1.00 12.95 -4.24
CA PHE A 21 -1.67 11.82 -4.89
C PHE A 21 -2.51 11.03 -3.88
N GLN A 22 -3.76 10.76 -4.25
CA GLN A 22 -4.70 9.96 -3.45
C GLN A 22 -4.62 8.46 -3.76
N SER A 23 -3.88 8.07 -4.79
CA SER A 23 -3.75 6.67 -5.20
C SER A 23 -2.40 6.40 -5.87
N PHE A 24 -1.74 5.32 -5.46
CA PHE A 24 -0.54 4.79 -6.10
C PHE A 24 -0.84 3.39 -6.66
N ALA A 25 -0.57 3.18 -7.94
CA ALA A 25 -0.67 1.88 -8.59
C ALA A 25 0.70 1.52 -9.16
N LEU A 26 1.39 0.60 -8.48
CA LEU A 26 2.68 0.08 -8.91
C LEU A 26 2.49 -1.31 -9.52
N ASN A 27 2.99 -1.49 -10.74
CA ASN A 27 3.02 -2.78 -11.41
C ASN A 27 4.47 -3.18 -11.70
N GLY A 28 4.98 -4.15 -10.95
CA GLY A 28 6.25 -4.80 -11.23
C GLY A 28 6.03 -5.96 -12.18
N ARG A 29 6.41 -5.81 -13.46
CA ARG A 29 6.14 -6.82 -14.49
C ARG A 29 6.71 -8.20 -14.13
N GLU A 30 8.00 -8.30 -13.86
CA GLU A 30 8.65 -9.57 -13.51
C GLU A 30 8.55 -9.89 -12.02
N SER A 31 8.88 -8.90 -11.19
CA SER A 31 8.79 -9.00 -9.75
C SER A 31 8.59 -7.63 -9.12
N LEU A 32 8.03 -7.63 -7.92
CA LEU A 32 7.95 -6.47 -7.05
C LEU A 32 8.33 -6.92 -5.64
N SER A 33 9.38 -6.33 -5.09
CA SER A 33 9.82 -6.60 -3.73
C SER A 33 9.77 -5.35 -2.86
N VAL A 34 9.30 -5.52 -1.63
CA VAL A 34 9.49 -4.54 -0.56
C VAL A 34 10.53 -5.12 0.39
N ASP A 35 11.71 -4.49 0.41
CA ASP A 35 12.85 -4.95 1.18
C ASP A 35 12.63 -4.79 2.70
N SER A 36 13.38 -5.56 3.48
CA SER A 36 13.35 -5.48 4.95
C SER A 36 13.76 -4.10 5.44
N GLY A 37 13.06 -3.57 6.44
CA GLY A 37 13.34 -2.24 7.03
C GLY A 37 12.74 -1.08 6.25
N VAL A 38 12.05 -1.32 5.13
CA VAL A 38 11.31 -0.29 4.41
C VAL A 38 9.97 -0.03 5.10
N THR A 39 9.67 1.24 5.38
CA THR A 39 8.37 1.67 5.94
C THR A 39 7.61 2.50 4.91
N LEU A 40 6.67 1.88 4.20
CA LEU A 40 5.81 2.53 3.21
C LEU A 40 4.65 3.21 3.93
N ALA A 41 4.69 4.53 4.03
CA ALA A 41 3.66 5.32 4.70
C ALA A 41 3.10 6.45 3.81
N PRO A 42 2.41 6.15 2.70
CA PRO A 42 1.88 7.16 1.80
C PRO A 42 0.81 8.00 2.53
N ARG A 43 1.04 9.31 2.61
CA ARG A 43 0.11 10.28 3.22
C ARG A 43 -0.23 11.38 2.21
N LEU A 44 -1.50 11.82 2.21
CA LEU A 44 -1.90 12.93 1.34
C LEU A 44 -1.28 14.24 1.82
N GLN A 45 -0.46 14.86 0.98
CA GLN A 45 0.05 16.22 1.20
C GLN A 45 -0.81 17.24 0.44
N LEU A 46 -1.33 18.24 1.14
CA LEU A 46 -2.00 19.38 0.52
C LEU A 46 -1.05 20.58 0.50
N TRP A 47 -1.15 21.37 -0.56
CA TRP A 47 -0.51 22.68 -0.62
C TRP A 47 -1.25 23.62 0.33
N GLN A 48 -0.56 24.03 1.39
CA GLN A 48 -1.08 24.99 2.35
C GLN A 48 -0.32 26.30 2.24
N PRO A 49 -1.01 27.45 2.26
CA PRO A 49 -0.36 28.74 2.32
C PRO A 49 0.47 28.84 3.60
N ASN A 50 1.74 29.23 3.45
CA ASN A 50 2.64 29.43 4.59
C ASN A 50 2.39 30.81 5.23
N ALA A 51 3.03 31.09 6.38
CA ALA A 51 2.83 32.37 7.07
C ALA A 51 3.20 33.60 6.20
N ALA A 52 4.15 33.44 5.27
CA ALA A 52 4.58 34.50 4.37
C ALA A 52 3.52 34.85 3.31
N SER A 53 2.59 33.93 3.00
CA SER A 53 1.51 34.17 2.03
C SER A 53 0.57 35.30 2.45
N ARG A 54 0.45 35.59 3.76
CA ARG A 54 -0.46 36.63 4.28
C ARG A 54 -0.03 38.06 3.92
N ASN A 55 1.28 38.27 3.76
CA ASN A 55 1.86 39.59 3.52
C ASN A 55 2.59 39.67 2.17
N ALA A 56 2.37 38.68 1.29
CA ALA A 56 3.09 38.58 0.03
C ALA A 56 2.58 39.63 -0.99
N PRO A 57 3.47 40.37 -1.66
CA PRO A 57 3.10 41.20 -2.80
C PRO A 57 2.36 40.40 -3.89
N SER A 58 1.42 41.02 -4.59
CA SER A 58 0.56 40.38 -5.61
C SER A 58 1.28 39.84 -6.86
N GLY A 59 2.60 40.02 -6.96
CA GLY A 59 3.47 39.43 -7.98
C GLY A 59 4.42 38.33 -7.48
N SER A 60 4.29 37.91 -6.21
CA SER A 60 5.17 36.90 -5.61
C SER A 60 4.92 35.52 -6.23
N ARG A 61 5.98 34.71 -6.32
CA ARG A 61 5.86 33.34 -6.86
C ARG A 61 5.04 32.49 -5.92
N THR A 62 3.97 31.89 -6.43
CA THR A 62 3.09 31.00 -5.65
C THR A 62 3.86 29.83 -5.01
N ALA A 63 4.90 29.32 -5.66
CA ALA A 63 5.73 28.25 -5.10
C ALA A 63 6.45 28.64 -3.79
N ASP A 64 6.74 29.92 -3.57
CA ASP A 64 7.42 30.42 -2.36
C ASP A 64 6.42 30.69 -1.23
N LEU A 65 5.12 30.75 -1.56
CA LEU A 65 4.03 31.06 -0.63
C LEU A 65 3.25 29.84 -0.16
N PHE A 66 3.49 28.68 -0.77
CA PHE A 66 2.78 27.44 -0.46
C PHE A 66 3.80 26.35 -0.13
N SER A 67 3.48 25.55 0.89
CA SER A 67 4.25 24.38 1.27
C SER A 67 3.35 23.15 1.31
N ALA A 68 3.87 22.02 0.86
CA ALA A 68 3.20 20.74 1.00
C ALA A 68 3.17 20.34 2.49
N GLY A 69 1.99 20.03 3.02
CA GLY A 69 1.82 19.67 4.42
C GLY A 69 0.61 18.76 4.66
N LEU A 70 0.61 18.08 5.81
CA LEU A 70 -0.50 17.23 6.24
C LEU A 70 -1.72 18.07 6.62
N GLN A 71 -2.92 17.57 6.33
CA GLN A 71 -4.16 18.23 6.74
C GLN A 71 -4.34 18.10 8.26
N THR A 72 -4.35 19.21 8.99
CA THR A 72 -4.41 19.23 10.46
C THR A 72 -5.84 19.33 11.01
N LEU A 73 -6.81 19.74 10.19
CA LEU A 73 -8.16 20.12 10.64
C LEU A 73 -9.28 19.19 10.18
N SER A 74 -8.99 18.12 9.44
CA SER A 74 -10.00 17.17 8.95
C SER A 74 -9.39 15.80 8.76
N LEU A 75 -10.25 14.77 8.71
CA LEU A 75 -9.81 13.39 8.47
C LEU A 75 -8.89 13.36 7.24
N PRO A 76 -7.63 12.90 7.37
CA PRO A 76 -6.76 12.77 6.21
C PRO A 76 -7.47 11.88 5.20
N LYS A 77 -7.64 12.37 3.97
CA LYS A 77 -8.20 11.53 2.91
C LYS A 77 -7.25 10.34 2.72
N PRO A 78 -7.75 9.11 2.78
CA PRO A 78 -6.91 7.95 2.70
C PRO A 78 -6.18 7.90 1.35
N VAL A 79 -4.93 7.48 1.37
CA VAL A 79 -4.18 7.16 0.15
C VAL A 79 -4.33 5.68 -0.15
N ASN A 80 -4.81 5.36 -1.35
CA ASN A 80 -4.95 3.99 -1.79
C ASN A 80 -3.64 3.48 -2.39
N LEU A 81 -3.24 2.26 -2.03
CA LEU A 81 -2.03 1.63 -2.54
C LEU A 81 -2.39 0.31 -3.24
N SER A 82 -2.00 0.20 -4.50
CA SER A 82 -2.12 -1.02 -5.29
C SER A 82 -0.74 -1.46 -5.73
N LEU A 83 -0.32 -2.63 -5.25
CA LEU A 83 0.92 -3.28 -5.62
C LEU A 83 0.58 -4.54 -6.40
N SER A 84 0.97 -4.56 -7.67
CA SER A 84 0.67 -5.65 -8.58
C SER A 84 1.93 -6.19 -9.23
N SER A 85 1.93 -7.49 -9.54
CA SER A 85 2.97 -8.11 -10.37
C SER A 85 2.34 -9.00 -11.43
N SER A 86 2.25 -8.48 -12.66
CA SER A 86 1.38 -9.05 -13.72
C SER A 86 2.06 -10.06 -14.66
N GLY A 87 3.38 -10.18 -14.62
CA GLY A 87 4.14 -11.01 -15.56
C GLY A 87 4.34 -10.39 -16.94
N PHE A 88 5.24 -11.00 -17.72
CA PHE A 88 5.57 -10.58 -19.08
C PHE A 88 4.73 -11.31 -20.14
N SER A 89 4.44 -12.61 -19.95
CA SER A 89 3.68 -13.43 -20.89
C SER A 89 3.12 -14.69 -20.22
N ALA A 90 2.08 -15.30 -20.81
CA ALA A 90 1.61 -16.62 -20.40
C ALA A 90 2.70 -17.70 -20.52
N SER A 91 3.68 -17.55 -21.42
CA SER A 91 4.77 -18.50 -21.63
C SER A 91 5.94 -18.36 -20.65
N ASP A 92 6.13 -17.19 -20.04
CA ASP A 92 7.09 -16.95 -18.97
C ASP A 92 6.36 -16.22 -17.82
N PRO A 93 5.65 -16.98 -16.97
CA PRO A 93 4.89 -16.43 -15.86
C PRO A 93 5.86 -16.04 -14.74
N GLN A 94 6.60 -14.97 -14.99
CA GLN A 94 7.13 -14.13 -13.94
C GLN A 94 5.94 -13.34 -13.36
N GLY A 95 6.07 -12.77 -12.17
CA GLY A 95 4.93 -12.18 -11.47
C GLY A 95 4.94 -12.49 -9.99
N ARG A 96 6.07 -12.19 -9.34
CA ARG A 96 6.29 -12.45 -7.91
C ARG A 96 6.18 -11.14 -7.13
N LEU A 97 5.32 -11.14 -6.13
CA LEU A 97 5.22 -10.07 -5.15
C LEU A 97 5.75 -10.57 -3.81
N SER A 98 6.80 -9.96 -3.27
CA SER A 98 7.34 -10.32 -1.96
C SER A 98 7.46 -9.12 -1.03
N ILE A 99 6.90 -9.22 0.15
CA ILE A 99 7.08 -8.26 1.23
C ILE A 99 7.93 -8.94 2.30
N ALA A 100 9.18 -8.49 2.44
CA ALA A 100 10.13 -9.09 3.34
C ALA A 100 9.77 -8.88 4.82
N ALA A 101 10.31 -9.74 5.68
CA ALA A 101 10.20 -9.56 7.13
C ALA A 101 10.83 -8.22 7.56
N GLY A 102 10.17 -7.52 8.47
CA GLY A 102 10.58 -6.18 8.91
C GLY A 102 10.20 -5.04 7.95
N ALA A 103 9.59 -5.32 6.80
CA ALA A 103 8.90 -4.29 6.03
C ALA A 103 7.58 -3.91 6.71
N VAL A 104 7.24 -2.62 6.72
CA VAL A 104 6.00 -2.08 7.29
C VAL A 104 5.26 -1.28 6.24
N ILE A 105 3.99 -1.59 6.03
CA ILE A 105 3.07 -0.79 5.21
C ILE A 105 2.08 -0.13 6.17
N ASP A 106 2.23 1.17 6.40
CA ASP A 106 1.39 1.97 7.29
C ASP A 106 0.50 2.91 6.48
N LEU A 107 -0.79 2.60 6.44
CA LEU A 107 -1.76 3.37 5.66
C LEU A 107 -2.65 4.21 6.57
N ASP A 108 -3.12 5.33 6.02
CA ASP A 108 -4.13 6.15 6.68
C ASP A 108 -5.40 5.35 7.01
N PRO A 109 -6.15 5.73 8.07
CA PRO A 109 -7.41 5.10 8.39
C PRO A 109 -8.36 5.10 7.19
N THR A 110 -9.11 4.02 6.99
CA THR A 110 -10.03 3.81 5.84
C THR A 110 -9.35 3.63 4.47
N ALA A 111 -8.02 3.54 4.40
CA ALA A 111 -7.30 3.27 3.16
C ALA A 111 -7.52 1.87 2.60
N THR A 112 -7.39 1.76 1.28
CA THR A 112 -7.44 0.49 0.57
C THR A 112 -6.05 0.06 0.12
N LEU A 113 -5.66 -1.16 0.51
CA LEU A 113 -4.47 -1.86 0.04
C LEU A 113 -4.87 -3.04 -0.83
N SER A 114 -4.33 -3.10 -2.04
CA SER A 114 -4.47 -4.25 -2.93
C SER A 114 -3.10 -4.81 -3.27
N LEU A 115 -2.86 -6.07 -2.89
CA LEU A 115 -1.65 -6.83 -3.18
C LEU A 115 -2.01 -7.96 -4.12
N THR A 116 -1.49 -7.91 -5.34
CA THR A 116 -1.87 -8.86 -6.39
C THR A 116 -0.64 -9.40 -7.10
N ALA A 117 -0.52 -10.71 -7.22
CA ALA A 117 0.57 -11.33 -7.98
C ALA A 117 0.04 -12.35 -8.99
N LEU A 118 0.74 -12.56 -10.09
CA LEU A 118 0.34 -13.59 -11.05
C LEU A 118 0.59 -15.00 -10.50
N ASN A 119 1.80 -15.20 -9.95
CA ASN A 119 2.30 -16.54 -9.64
C ASN A 119 2.52 -16.77 -8.15
N GLN A 120 3.23 -15.84 -7.51
CA GLN A 120 3.60 -15.98 -6.12
C GLN A 120 3.41 -14.67 -5.38
N LEU A 121 2.68 -14.72 -4.28
CA LEU A 121 2.57 -13.63 -3.33
C LEU A 121 3.13 -14.14 -2.00
N ARG A 122 4.18 -13.49 -1.51
CA ARG A 122 4.79 -13.79 -0.23
C ARG A 122 4.71 -12.57 0.69
N LEU A 123 4.08 -12.73 1.84
CA LEU A 123 3.99 -11.73 2.88
C LEU A 123 4.71 -12.24 4.13
N ASP A 124 5.81 -11.62 4.51
CA ASP A 124 6.49 -11.84 5.81
C ASP A 124 6.52 -10.57 6.67
N GLY A 125 6.11 -9.42 6.13
CA GLY A 125 6.11 -8.11 6.79
C GLY A 125 4.78 -7.74 7.47
N ARG A 126 4.69 -6.51 7.96
CA ARG A 126 3.52 -5.98 8.67
C ARG A 126 2.75 -4.98 7.82
N ILE A 127 1.42 -5.09 7.83
CA ILE A 127 0.47 -4.19 7.19
C ILE A 127 -0.41 -3.58 8.30
N VAL A 128 -0.55 -2.26 8.31
CA VAL A 128 -1.40 -1.51 9.23
C VAL A 128 -2.31 -0.62 8.38
N ALA A 129 -3.62 -0.88 8.41
CA ALA A 129 -4.64 -0.14 7.67
C ALA A 129 -5.92 -0.01 8.51
N PRO A 130 -5.93 0.87 9.53
CA PRO A 130 -7.02 0.94 10.52
C PRO A 130 -8.36 1.25 9.88
N GLY A 131 -9.40 0.43 10.10
CA GLY A 131 -10.71 0.61 9.45
C GLY A 131 -10.70 0.55 7.91
N GLY A 132 -9.59 0.09 7.31
CA GLY A 132 -9.36 0.03 5.87
C GLY A 132 -9.77 -1.29 5.23
N LYS A 133 -9.39 -1.48 3.97
CA LYS A 133 -9.57 -2.76 3.25
C LYS A 133 -8.24 -3.25 2.76
N VAL A 134 -7.87 -4.47 3.14
CA VAL A 134 -6.65 -5.13 2.67
C VAL A 134 -7.05 -6.35 1.84
N SER A 135 -6.70 -6.35 0.56
CA SER A 135 -6.95 -7.47 -0.35
C SER A 135 -5.63 -8.06 -0.79
N LEU A 136 -5.43 -9.37 -0.58
CA LEU A 136 -4.30 -10.12 -1.09
C LEU A 136 -4.82 -11.21 -2.03
N GLY A 137 -4.22 -11.31 -3.21
CA GLY A 137 -4.63 -12.40 -4.10
C GLY A 137 -3.73 -12.68 -5.28
N LEU A 138 -4.08 -13.76 -5.96
CA LEU A 138 -3.38 -14.22 -7.16
C LEU A 138 -4.25 -14.02 -8.41
N THR A 139 -3.71 -13.39 -9.45
CA THR A 139 -4.42 -13.19 -10.73
C THR A 139 -4.28 -14.37 -11.67
N GLY A 140 -5.33 -14.59 -12.46
CA GLY A 140 -5.61 -15.88 -13.08
C GLY A 140 -5.04 -16.18 -14.45
N ASN A 141 -4.43 -15.20 -15.09
CA ASN A 141 -4.19 -15.13 -16.52
C ASN A 141 -2.85 -15.77 -16.97
N GLY A 142 -2.09 -16.38 -16.06
CA GLY A 142 -0.85 -17.09 -16.37
C GLY A 142 -1.08 -18.56 -16.77
N ASN A 143 -0.07 -19.20 -17.35
CA ASN A 143 -0.13 -20.62 -17.73
C ASN A 143 -0.52 -21.53 -16.54
N VAL A 144 -1.49 -22.40 -16.77
CA VAL A 144 -2.09 -23.33 -15.78
C VAL A 144 -1.08 -24.37 -15.27
N LEU A 145 0.08 -24.49 -15.92
CA LEU A 145 1.10 -25.48 -15.59
C LEU A 145 2.02 -25.11 -14.43
N GLN A 146 2.08 -23.83 -14.02
CA GLN A 146 2.98 -23.40 -12.95
C GLN A 146 2.30 -23.40 -11.56
N PRO A 147 3.01 -23.83 -10.51
CA PRO A 147 2.49 -23.80 -9.16
C PRO A 147 2.28 -22.36 -8.72
N ARG A 148 1.09 -22.08 -8.16
CA ARG A 148 0.73 -20.76 -7.66
C ARG A 148 0.67 -20.79 -6.14
N LEU A 149 1.35 -19.85 -5.50
CA LEU A 149 1.57 -19.87 -4.06
C LEU A 149 1.26 -18.52 -3.43
N LEU A 150 0.30 -18.52 -2.50
CA LEU A 150 0.08 -17.43 -1.58
C LEU A 150 0.66 -17.86 -0.22
N TRP A 151 1.75 -17.22 0.18
CA TRP A 151 2.47 -17.53 1.40
C TRP A 151 2.38 -16.37 2.39
N ILE A 152 1.95 -16.68 3.60
CA ILE A 152 1.93 -15.78 4.75
C ILE A 152 2.90 -16.37 5.78
N GLY A 153 4.04 -15.71 5.98
CA GLY A 153 5.06 -16.11 6.94
C GLY A 153 4.64 -15.84 8.38
N GLY A 154 5.29 -16.51 9.34
CA GLY A 154 4.95 -16.37 10.77
C GLY A 154 5.22 -14.98 11.37
N SER A 155 6.07 -14.18 10.73
CA SER A 155 6.28 -12.77 11.10
C SER A 155 5.28 -11.81 10.45
N ALA A 156 4.39 -12.31 9.59
CA ALA A 156 3.41 -11.48 8.91
C ALA A 156 2.31 -11.04 9.89
N GLY A 157 1.98 -9.75 9.84
CA GLY A 157 0.89 -9.19 10.64
C GLY A 157 0.03 -8.27 9.80
N ILE A 158 -1.28 -8.47 9.80
CA ILE A 158 -2.23 -7.56 9.13
C ILE A 158 -3.13 -6.98 10.22
N ASP A 159 -3.01 -5.68 10.45
CA ASP A 159 -3.78 -4.94 11.43
C ASP A 159 -4.75 -4.00 10.71
N VAL A 160 -6.04 -4.32 10.82
CA VAL A 160 -7.14 -3.49 10.31
C VAL A 160 -8.05 -3.02 11.45
N ALA A 161 -7.52 -2.91 12.67
CA ALA A 161 -8.31 -2.56 13.84
C ALA A 161 -9.08 -1.23 13.67
N GLY A 162 -10.23 -1.15 14.33
CA GLY A 162 -11.01 0.09 14.39
C GLY A 162 -10.25 1.17 15.16
N LEU A 163 -10.42 2.43 14.77
CA LEU A 163 -9.74 3.56 15.39
C LEU A 163 -10.76 4.48 16.06
N ARG A 164 -10.47 4.92 17.29
CA ARG A 164 -11.20 6.03 17.92
C ARG A 164 -10.69 7.34 17.35
N GLN A 165 -11.57 8.09 16.70
CA GLN A 165 -11.27 9.41 16.18
C GLN A 165 -11.88 10.45 17.13
N LEU A 166 -11.07 11.39 17.61
CA LEU A 166 -11.52 12.52 18.40
C LEU A 166 -11.51 13.75 17.50
N GLN A 167 -12.68 14.34 17.26
CA GLN A 167 -12.86 15.57 16.48
C GLN A 167 -13.33 16.66 17.45
N PRO A 168 -12.62 17.80 17.54
CA PRO A 168 -13.13 18.96 18.25
C PRO A 168 -14.43 19.42 17.56
N SER A 169 -15.53 19.50 18.31
CA SER A 169 -16.77 20.11 17.87
C SER A 169 -16.62 21.63 17.81
N SER A 170 -17.49 22.31 17.06
CA SER A 170 -17.61 23.77 17.01
C SER A 170 -17.78 24.43 18.38
N ASP A 171 -18.22 23.66 19.37
CA ASP A 171 -18.48 24.11 20.74
C ASP A 171 -17.28 23.84 21.68
N GLY A 172 -16.13 23.41 21.17
CA GLY A 172 -14.93 23.09 21.97
C GLY A 172 -15.00 21.75 22.71
N LEU A 173 -16.11 21.02 22.60
CA LEU A 173 -16.26 19.66 23.12
C LEU A 173 -15.54 18.64 22.22
N LEU A 174 -14.78 17.73 22.81
CA LEU A 174 -14.20 16.58 22.12
C LEU A 174 -15.30 15.57 21.76
N THR A 175 -15.82 15.63 20.54
CA THR A 175 -16.74 14.62 20.02
C THR A 175 -15.96 13.51 19.34
N GLY A 176 -16.20 12.26 19.72
CA GLY A 176 -15.49 11.11 19.17
C GLY A 176 -16.34 10.30 18.21
N ARG A 177 -15.79 9.88 17.06
CA ARG A 177 -16.37 8.82 16.23
C ARG A 177 -15.50 7.58 16.34
N VAL A 178 -16.12 6.42 16.60
CA VAL A 178 -15.42 5.14 16.51
C VAL A 178 -15.55 4.64 15.07
N LEU A 179 -14.40 4.51 14.38
CA LEU A 179 -14.33 3.83 13.09
C LEU A 179 -14.38 2.33 13.36
N ALA A 180 -15.26 1.63 12.65
CA ALA A 180 -15.31 0.18 12.69
C ALA A 180 -13.98 -0.42 12.20
N GLY A 181 -13.72 -1.66 12.60
CA GLY A 181 -12.62 -2.44 12.03
C GLY A 181 -12.78 -2.61 10.52
N GLY A 182 -11.64 -2.70 9.85
CA GLY A 182 -11.55 -2.93 8.42
C GLY A 182 -11.79 -4.37 8.02
N GLY A 183 -11.62 -4.66 6.74
CA GLY A 183 -11.78 -6.00 6.17
C GLY A 183 -10.49 -6.52 5.56
N ILE A 184 -10.21 -7.81 5.76
CA ILE A 184 -9.13 -8.55 5.08
C ILE A 184 -9.78 -9.53 4.11
N SER A 185 -9.39 -9.46 2.83
CA SER A 185 -9.81 -10.39 1.79
C SER A 185 -8.60 -11.16 1.26
N LEU A 186 -8.70 -12.48 1.28
CA LEU A 186 -7.68 -13.39 0.78
C LEU A 186 -8.29 -14.18 -0.38
N SER A 187 -7.79 -13.96 -1.59
CA SER A 187 -8.25 -14.65 -2.78
C SER A 187 -7.12 -15.46 -3.42
N THR A 188 -7.21 -16.78 -3.27
CA THR A 188 -6.47 -17.69 -4.14
C THR A 188 -7.18 -17.78 -5.49
N PHE A 189 -6.44 -18.09 -6.54
CA PHE A 189 -7.01 -18.19 -7.89
C PHE A 189 -8.26 -19.10 -7.94
N SER A 190 -9.34 -18.60 -8.56
CA SER A 190 -10.65 -19.27 -8.65
C SER A 190 -10.96 -19.92 -10.00
N GLY A 191 -9.96 -20.22 -10.84
CA GLY A 191 -10.19 -20.97 -12.08
C GLY A 191 -10.15 -22.48 -11.87
N THR A 192 -10.71 -23.23 -12.81
CA THR A 192 -10.63 -24.71 -12.85
C THR A 192 -9.18 -25.13 -13.09
N VAL A 193 -8.40 -25.22 -12.01
CA VAL A 193 -7.10 -25.89 -12.02
C VAL A 193 -7.32 -27.31 -11.51
N PRO A 194 -6.71 -28.34 -12.10
CA PRO A 194 -6.70 -29.67 -11.47
C PRO A 194 -6.27 -29.54 -10.01
N ALA A 195 -7.11 -30.08 -9.12
CA ALA A 195 -6.99 -29.98 -7.66
C ALA A 195 -5.56 -30.33 -7.22
N GLY A 196 -4.82 -29.37 -6.67
CA GLY A 196 -3.45 -29.57 -6.17
C GLY A 196 -2.39 -28.56 -6.60
N ARG A 197 -2.72 -27.50 -7.34
CA ARG A 197 -1.70 -26.57 -7.90
C ARG A 197 -1.78 -25.13 -7.39
N THR A 198 -2.73 -24.84 -6.51
CA THR A 198 -2.83 -23.55 -5.79
C THR A 198 -2.80 -23.85 -4.30
N SER A 199 -1.84 -23.25 -3.60
CA SER A 199 -1.68 -23.43 -2.16
C SER A 199 -1.73 -22.09 -1.44
N LEU A 200 -2.52 -22.03 -0.37
CA LEU A 200 -2.43 -21.02 0.67
C LEU A 200 -1.64 -21.64 1.83
N VAL A 201 -0.50 -21.06 2.17
CA VAL A 201 0.28 -21.47 3.35
C VAL A 201 0.27 -20.33 4.34
N VAL A 202 -0.18 -20.63 5.56
CA VAL A 202 -0.11 -19.72 6.70
C VAL A 202 0.77 -20.40 7.74
N GLN A 203 1.95 -19.85 8.00
CA GLN A 203 2.78 -20.27 9.12
C GLN A 203 2.31 -19.56 10.37
N GLN A 204 2.01 -20.32 11.42
CA GLN A 204 1.72 -19.82 12.77
C GLN A 204 2.94 -19.96 13.66
#